data_AF-A0A2U9CTD2-F1
#
_entry.id   AF-A0A2U9CTD2-F1
#
_cell.length_a   1.000
_cell.length_b   1.000
_cell.length_c   1.000
_cell.angle_alpha   90.00
_cell.angle_beta   90.00
_cell.angle_gamma   90.00
#
_symmetry.space_group_name_H-M   'P 1'
#
loop_
_entity.id
_entity.type
_entity.pdbx_description
1 polymer ?
#
loop_
_entity_poly.entity_id
_entity_poly.type
_entity_poly.pdbx_seq_one_letter_code
_entity_poly.pdbx_strand_id
1 'polypeptide(L)' 'MLNKAPKLKNTIRTKAKGDINVRPASEAMIELLTLVFLSSLAEEAKANAFEEKSATIRAQHVRAVAKKMLKKARG' A
#
# COMPACT_ATOMS: atom_id res chain seq x y z
N MET A 1 3.41 15.32 14.04
CA MET A 1 2.51 14.49 14.85
C MET A 1 2.44 13.12 14.20
N LEU A 2 2.96 12.07 14.84
CA LEU A 2 2.73 10.70 14.38
C LEU A 2 1.26 10.40 14.60
N ASN A 3 0.44 10.61 13.58
CA ASN A 3 -0.96 10.21 13.58
C ASN A 3 -1.00 8.72 13.93
N LYS A 4 -1.89 8.33 14.85
CA LYS A 4 -2.06 6.93 15.28
C LYS A 4 -2.02 6.01 14.06
N ALA A 5 -1.25 4.92 14.16
CA ALA A 5 -1.17 3.93 13.11
C ALA A 5 -2.61 3.55 12.66
N PRO A 6 -2.86 3.48 11.34
CA PRO A 6 -4.18 3.15 10.83
C PRO A 6 -4.63 1.81 11.41
N LYS A 7 -5.90 1.71 11.82
CA LYS A 7 -6.46 0.47 12.39
C LYS A 7 -6.68 -0.58 11.28
N LEU A 8 -5.61 -1.09 10.67
CA LEU A 8 -5.64 -1.99 9.50
C LEU A 8 -6.44 -3.26 9.76
N LYS A 9 -6.39 -3.79 10.99
CA LYS A 9 -7.23 -4.92 11.43
C LYS A 9 -8.72 -4.68 11.16
N ASN A 10 -9.23 -3.50 11.47
CA ASN A 10 -10.63 -3.15 11.28
C ASN A 10 -10.97 -3.05 9.79
N THR A 11 -10.08 -2.44 9.00
CA THR A 11 -10.24 -2.36 7.54
C THR A 11 -10.33 -3.76 6.91
N ILE A 12 -9.47 -4.69 7.33
CA ILE A 12 -9.50 -6.06 6.79
C ILE A 12 -10.79 -6.77 7.21
N ARG A 13 -11.19 -6.70 8.50
CA ARG A 13 -12.45 -7.29 8.97
C ARG A 13 -13.67 -6.76 8.22
N THR A 14 -13.72 -5.46 7.94
CA THR A 14 -14.85 -4.84 7.21
C THR A 14 -14.87 -5.14 5.70
N LYS A 15 -13.73 -5.50 5.11
CA LYS A 15 -13.60 -5.77 3.67
C LYS A 15 -13.55 -7.26 3.32
N ALA A 16 -13.32 -8.12 4.30
CA ALA A 16 -13.26 -9.56 4.09
C ALA A 16 -14.63 -10.13 3.69
N LYS A 17 -14.62 -11.11 2.78
CA LYS A 17 -15.81 -11.90 2.45
C LYS A 17 -15.95 -13.04 3.45
N GLY A 18 -16.40 -12.73 4.66
CA GLY A 18 -16.65 -13.69 5.72
C GLY A 18 -15.92 -13.37 7.03
N ASP A 19 -16.21 -14.18 8.05
CA ASP A 19 -15.67 -13.99 9.39
C ASP A 19 -14.20 -14.40 9.44
N ILE A 20 -13.32 -13.39 9.47
CA ILE A 20 -11.88 -13.59 9.58
C ILE A 20 -11.38 -13.30 11.00
N ASN A 21 -10.64 -14.26 11.56
CA ASN A 21 -9.96 -14.06 12.83
C ASN A 21 -8.52 -13.57 12.63
N VAL A 22 -8.32 -12.26 12.71
CA VAL A 22 -6.98 -11.65 12.72
C VAL A 22 -6.39 -11.78 14.13
N ARG A 23 -5.41 -12.69 14.30
CA ARG A 23 -4.67 -12.90 15.54
C ARG A 23 -3.59 -11.82 15.72
N PRO A 24 -3.11 -11.55 16.96
CA PRO A 24 -2.15 -10.46 17.22
C PRO A 24 -0.89 -10.48 16.34
N ALA A 25 -0.27 -11.65 16.13
CA ALA A 25 0.91 -11.75 15.25
C ALA A 25 0.60 -11.42 13.77
N SER A 26 -0.62 -11.70 13.31
CA SER A 26 -1.06 -11.36 11.96
C SER A 26 -1.18 -9.85 11.76
N GLU A 27 -1.47 -9.08 12.81
CA GLU A 27 -1.57 -7.62 12.73
C GLU A 27 -0.23 -6.99 12.33
N ALA A 28 0.87 -7.42 12.97
CA ALA A 28 2.22 -6.96 12.59
C ALA A 28 2.59 -7.35 11.15
N MET A 29 2.19 -8.54 10.71
CA MET A 29 2.42 -8.98 9.32
C MET A 29 1.63 -8.15 8.30
N ILE A 30 0.38 -7.80 8.62
CA ILE A 30 -0.45 -6.92 7.80
C ILE A 30 0.20 -5.53 7.68
N GLU A 31 0.71 -4.99 8.78
CA GLU A 31 1.42 -3.71 8.81
C GLU A 31 2.69 -3.77 7.95
N LEU A 32 3.50 -4.82 8.12
CA LEU A 32 4.70 -5.02 7.33
C LEU A 32 4.39 -5.13 5.83
N LEU A 33 3.41 -5.93 5.44
CA LEU A 33 3.00 -6.06 4.03
C LEU A 33 2.52 -4.73 3.46
N THR A 34 1.79 -3.94 4.25
CA THR A 34 1.33 -2.61 3.85
C THR A 34 2.51 -1.66 3.63
N LEU A 35 3.50 -1.67 4.54
CA LEU A 35 4.72 -0.87 4.40
C LEU A 35 5.53 -1.26 3.18
N VAL A 36 5.76 -2.56 2.98
CA VAL A 36 6.50 -3.07 1.81
C VAL A 36 5.79 -2.68 0.52
N PHE A 37 4.46 -2.84 0.45
CA PHE A 37 3.68 -2.45 -0.72
C PHE A 37 3.79 -0.95 -1.01
N LEU A 38 3.62 -0.09 0.00
CA LEU A 38 3.69 1.36 -0.16
C LEU A 38 5.11 1.82 -0.54
N SER A 39 6.15 1.20 0.02
CA SER A 39 7.54 1.48 -0.35
C SER A 39 7.79 1.17 -1.83
N SER A 40 7.42 -0.02 -2.29
CA SER A 40 7.59 -0.39 -3.70
C SER A 40 6.73 0.47 -4.64
N LEU A 41 5.52 0.85 -4.22
CA LEU A 41 4.67 1.77 -4.98
C LEU A 41 5.31 3.16 -5.12
N ALA A 42 5.91 3.67 -4.04
CA ALA A 42 6.60 4.95 -4.04
C ALA A 42 7.84 4.94 -4.93
N GLU A 43 8.61 3.84 -4.93
CA GLU A 43 9.76 3.66 -5.82
C GLU A 43 9.36 3.69 -7.30
N GLU A 44 8.32 2.94 -7.69
CA GLU A 44 7.84 2.91 -9.07
C GLU A 44 7.22 4.25 -9.49
N ALA A 45 6.49 4.93 -8.59
CA ALA A 45 5.94 6.26 -8.86
C ALA A 45 7.05 7.32 -8.99
N LYS A 46 8.15 7.19 -8.23
CA LYS A 46 9.34 8.04 -8.34
C LYS A 46 10.04 7.83 -9.68
N ALA A 47 10.21 6.58 -10.10
CA ALA A 47 10.81 6.25 -11.40
C ALA A 47 10.00 6.86 -12.55
N ASN A 48 8.67 6.70 -12.53
CA ASN A 48 7.77 7.31 -13.50
C ASN A 48 7.85 8.86 -13.50
N ALA A 49 7.86 9.48 -12.31
CA ALA A 49 8.03 10.94 -12.20
C ALA A 49 9.35 11.42 -12.81
N PHE A 50 10.42 10.65 -12.63
CA PHE A 50 11.74 10.95 -13.21
C PHE A 50 11.74 10.83 -14.73
N GLU A 51 11.11 9.81 -15.29
CA GLU A 51 10.92 9.64 -16.75
C GLU A 51 10.14 10.82 -17.36
N GLU A 52 9.13 11.33 -16.67
CA GLU A 52 8.36 12.52 -17.06
C GLU A 52 9.09 13.86 -16.76
N LYS A 53 10.35 13.83 -16.28
CA LYS A 53 11.14 15.01 -15.87
C LYS A 53 10.44 15.87 -14.81
N SER A 54 9.63 15.26 -13.96
CA SER A 54 8.89 15.93 -12.90
C SER A 54 9.69 15.94 -11.61
N ALA A 55 9.87 17.12 -11.02
CA ALA A 55 10.58 17.30 -9.75
C ALA A 55 9.83 16.75 -8.52
N THR A 56 8.54 16.40 -8.68
CA THR A 56 7.67 15.96 -7.57
C THR A 56 6.79 14.78 -8.00
N ILE A 57 6.47 13.88 -7.07
CA ILE A 57 5.48 12.82 -7.34
C ILE A 57 4.08 13.44 -7.30
N ARG A 58 3.33 13.30 -8.39
CA ARG A 58 1.96 13.78 -8.55
C ARG A 58 1.00 12.61 -8.66
N ALA A 59 -0.29 12.89 -8.57
CA ALA A 59 -1.35 11.89 -8.65
C ALA A 59 -1.28 11.04 -9.94
N GLN A 60 -0.87 11.63 -11.06
CA GLN A 60 -0.75 10.92 -12.34
C GLN A 60 0.31 9.81 -12.31
N HIS A 61 1.50 10.06 -11.74
CA HIS A 61 2.57 9.06 -11.67
C HIS A 61 2.13 7.87 -10.81
N VAL A 62 1.45 8.13 -9.69
CA VAL A 62 0.90 7.08 -8.82
C VAL A 62 -0.18 6.27 -9.57
N ARG A 63 -1.12 6.94 -10.25
CA ARG A 63 -2.19 6.26 -11.01
C ARG A 63 -1.62 5.39 -12.12
N ALA A 64 -0.56 5.83 -12.79
CA ALA A 64 0.08 5.09 -13.88
C ALA A 64 0.65 3.74 -13.41
N VAL A 65 1.26 3.70 -12.22
CA VAL A 65 1.90 2.47 -11.70
C VAL A 65 0.98 1.64 -10.80
N ALA A 66 -0.05 2.23 -10.19
CA ALA A 66 -0.88 1.58 -9.17
C ALA A 66 -1.51 0.27 -9.64
N LYS A 67 -2.05 0.22 -10.87
CA LYS A 67 -2.69 -1.00 -11.40
C LYS A 67 -1.70 -2.17 -11.52
N LYS A 68 -0.49 -1.90 -12.02
CA LYS A 68 0.59 -2.89 -12.14
C LYS A 68 1.02 -3.38 -10.75
N MET A 69 1.22 -2.45 -9.82
CA MET A 69 1.64 -2.77 -8.45
C MET A 69 0.61 -3.58 -7.67
N LEU A 70 -0.67 -3.20 -7.76
CA LEU A 70 -1.77 -3.98 -7.16
C LEU A 70 -1.87 -5.40 -7.76
N LYS A 71 -1.57 -5.56 -9.05
CA LYS A 71 -1.52 -6.90 -9.68
C LYS A 71 -0.35 -7.73 -9.16
N LYS A 72 0.81 -7.12 -8.93
CA LYS A 72 2.01 -7.77 -8.35
C LYS A 72 1.83 -8.17 -6.89
N ALA A 73 1.04 -7.40 -6.14
CA ALA A 73 0.75 -7.66 -4.73
C ALA A 73 -0.33 -8.74 -4.49
N ARG A 74 -0.89 -9.33 -5.56
CA ARG A 74 -1.78 -10.49 -5.43
C ARG A 74 -0.94 -11.68 -4.97
N GLY A 75 -1.41 -12.34 -3.91
CA GLY A 75 -0.90 -13.64 -3.47
C GLY A 75 -1.31 -14.76 -4.41
#